data_AF-A0A4S8UE23-F1
#
_entry.id   AF-A0A4S8UE23-F1
#
_cell.length_a   1.000
_cell.length_b   1.000
_cell.length_c   1.000
_cell.angle_alpha   90.00
_cell.angle_beta   90.00
_cell.angle_gamma   90.00
#
_symmetry.space_group_name_H-M   'P 1'
#
loop_
_entity.id
_entity.type
_entity.pdbx_description
1 polymer ?
#
loop_
_entity_poly.entity_id
_entity_poly.type
_entity_poly.pdbx_seq_one_letter_code
_entity_poly.pdbx_strand_id
1 'polypeptide(L)'
;MQCLDEQYLGVDCQFGGVDQRKIFALSKEVLPKIGYRERAHLMNTMVPGLTGGKMSSSEPDSKIDLLDGPEIIKKKIKKAVAAPKVVEDNGILSFVEHVLLPASALKNGEPKFVVERREGEPLVYDSIEKIHADYREDILSPQNLKPAVTDALTKLLAPIQSDFESNEEWQKVEKLAYPPPPAPEKKVKVKKDKGSKFPGAAKKDVVAQPDGHVEGPGSAEVNVGKAEEALKNLDVEQK
;
A
#
# COMPACT_ATOMS: atom_id res chain seq x y z
N MET A 1 -14.64 7.96 26.04
CA MET A 1 -15.55 8.34 24.94
C MET A 1 -16.21 7.09 24.39
N GLN A 2 -15.49 6.21 23.67
CA GLN A 2 -16.06 4.98 23.06
C GLN A 2 -16.95 4.12 23.96
N CYS A 3 -16.62 3.94 25.24
CA CYS A 3 -17.44 3.16 26.16
C CYS A 3 -18.81 3.81 26.42
N LEU A 4 -18.86 5.14 26.52
CA LEU A 4 -20.11 5.88 26.75
C LEU A 4 -20.97 5.93 25.48
N ASP A 5 -20.38 5.81 24.30
CA ASP A 5 -21.13 5.77 23.03
C ASP A 5 -22.16 4.63 23.04
N GLU A 6 -21.86 3.50 23.70
CA GLU A 6 -22.82 2.39 23.89
C GLU A 6 -24.11 2.82 24.62
N GLN A 7 -23.99 3.76 25.56
CA GLN A 7 -25.12 4.31 26.31
C GLN A 7 -25.85 5.38 25.52
N TYR A 8 -25.11 6.35 24.97
CA TYR A 8 -25.72 7.50 24.30
C TYR A 8 -26.33 7.16 22.94
N LEU A 9 -25.85 6.11 22.28
CA LEU A 9 -26.49 5.56 21.08
C LEU A 9 -27.64 4.58 21.42
N GLY A 10 -27.81 4.20 22.69
CA GLY A 10 -28.89 3.33 23.13
C GLY A 10 -28.78 1.87 22.64
N VAL A 11 -27.59 1.41 22.26
CA VAL A 11 -27.41 0.09 21.62
C VAL A 11 -27.38 -1.06 22.63
N ASP A 12 -27.79 -2.25 22.16
CA ASP A 12 -27.71 -3.52 22.90
C ASP A 12 -26.36 -4.22 22.71
N CYS A 13 -25.75 -4.00 21.54
CA CYS A 13 -24.47 -4.59 21.18
C CYS A 13 -23.56 -3.60 20.44
N GLN A 14 -22.26 -3.78 20.59
CA GLN A 14 -21.24 -3.10 19.81
C GLN A 14 -20.48 -4.12 18.96
N PHE A 15 -20.31 -3.81 17.68
CA PHE A 15 -19.54 -4.60 16.72
C PHE A 15 -18.23 -3.90 16.40
N GLY A 16 -17.12 -4.64 16.36
CA GLY A 16 -15.82 -4.11 15.97
C GLY A 16 -14.75 -5.19 15.83
N GLY A 17 -13.53 -4.80 15.52
CA GLY A 17 -12.42 -5.75 15.36
C GLY A 17 -11.95 -6.33 16.69
N VAL A 18 -11.26 -7.49 16.64
CA VAL A 18 -10.59 -8.07 17.81
C VAL A 18 -9.52 -7.17 18.43
N ASP A 19 -9.03 -6.18 17.70
CA ASP A 19 -8.11 -5.14 18.20
C ASP A 19 -8.78 -4.21 19.23
N GLN A 20 -10.10 -4.07 19.19
CA GLN A 20 -10.90 -3.30 20.15
C GLN A 20 -11.21 -4.05 21.45
N ARG A 21 -10.80 -5.33 21.57
CA ARG A 21 -11.09 -6.20 22.72
C ARG A 21 -10.81 -5.54 24.08
N LYS A 22 -9.72 -4.77 24.20
CA LYS A 22 -9.37 -4.08 25.46
C LYS A 22 -10.39 -3.00 25.83
N ILE A 23 -10.92 -2.28 24.84
CA ILE A 23 -11.93 -1.23 25.03
C ILE A 23 -13.28 -1.87 25.38
N PHE A 24 -13.62 -2.99 24.75
CA PHE A 24 -14.82 -3.75 25.09
C PHE A 24 -14.77 -4.30 26.51
N ALA A 25 -13.63 -4.85 26.93
CA ALA A 25 -13.42 -5.29 28.31
C ALA A 25 -13.56 -4.14 29.31
N LEU A 26 -13.00 -2.96 29.01
CA LEU A 26 -13.15 -1.77 29.84
C LEU A 26 -14.61 -1.32 29.94
N SER A 27 -15.33 -1.30 28.82
CA SER A 27 -16.75 -0.91 28.77
C SER A 27 -17.60 -1.85 29.62
N LYS A 28 -17.36 -3.17 29.51
CA LYS A 28 -18.01 -4.19 30.34
C LYS A 28 -17.72 -4.02 31.84
N GLU A 29 -16.52 -3.61 32.22
CA GLU A 29 -16.17 -3.41 33.63
C GLU A 29 -16.72 -2.09 34.21
N VAL A 30 -16.68 -1.01 33.44
CA VAL A 30 -16.95 0.35 33.93
C VAL A 30 -18.41 0.74 33.81
N LEU A 31 -19.11 0.36 32.72
CA LEU A 31 -20.49 0.78 32.50
C LEU A 31 -21.45 0.35 33.62
N PRO A 32 -21.37 -0.90 34.16
CA PRO A 32 -22.18 -1.29 35.30
C PRO A 32 -21.89 -0.48 36.57
N LYS A 33 -20.64 -0.08 36.80
CA LYS A 33 -20.23 0.69 37.99
C LYS A 33 -20.83 2.10 38.01
N ILE A 34 -21.19 2.63 36.85
CA ILE A 34 -21.84 3.94 36.70
C ILE A 34 -23.36 3.83 36.46
N GLY A 35 -23.95 2.66 36.70
CA GLY A 35 -25.40 2.45 36.63
C GLY A 35 -25.94 2.19 35.23
N TYR A 36 -25.07 1.95 34.24
CA TYR A 36 -25.48 1.60 32.89
C TYR A 36 -25.47 0.08 32.69
N ARG A 37 -26.31 -0.40 31.76
CA ARG A 37 -26.38 -1.83 31.43
C ARG A 37 -25.09 -2.35 30.78
N GLU A 38 -24.83 -3.64 30.93
CA GLU A 38 -23.80 -4.31 30.12
C GLU A 38 -24.30 -4.52 28.68
N ARG A 39 -23.39 -4.47 27.70
CA ARG A 39 -23.68 -4.69 26.27
C ARG A 39 -22.98 -5.94 25.76
N ALA A 40 -23.54 -6.53 24.72
CA ALA A 40 -22.87 -7.59 23.99
C ALA A 40 -21.79 -7.01 23.05
N HIS A 41 -20.62 -7.66 22.98
CA HIS A 41 -19.55 -7.27 22.08
C HIS A 41 -19.31 -8.36 21.03
N LEU A 42 -19.51 -8.03 19.77
CA LEU A 42 -19.29 -8.93 18.63
C LEU A 42 -17.98 -8.53 17.94
N MET A 43 -17.05 -9.49 17.81
CA MET A 43 -15.70 -9.22 17.30
C MET A 43 -15.42 -9.95 15.99
N ASN A 44 -15.10 -9.22 14.92
CA ASN A 44 -14.63 -9.81 13.67
C ASN A 44 -13.11 -10.05 13.70
N THR A 45 -12.66 -11.07 12.96
CA THR A 45 -11.24 -11.34 12.72
C THR A 45 -10.60 -10.20 11.92
N MET A 46 -9.30 -9.98 12.15
CA MET A 46 -8.55 -9.01 11.36
C MET A 46 -8.15 -9.63 10.04
N VAL A 47 -8.48 -8.97 8.94
CA VAL A 47 -7.96 -9.35 7.63
C VAL A 47 -6.49 -8.92 7.56
N PRO A 48 -5.55 -9.85 7.31
CA PRO A 48 -4.15 -9.50 7.14
C PRO A 48 -3.94 -8.58 5.92
N GLY A 49 -2.91 -7.75 5.99
CA GLY A 49 -2.52 -6.86 4.89
C GLY A 49 -1.99 -7.64 3.68
N LEU A 50 -2.02 -7.02 2.50
CA LEU A 50 -1.56 -7.66 1.26
C LEU A 50 -0.07 -8.03 1.28
N THR A 51 0.74 -7.29 2.03
CA THR A 51 2.19 -7.49 2.16
C THR A 51 2.59 -8.37 3.36
N GLY A 52 1.61 -8.96 4.05
CA GLY A 52 1.80 -9.71 5.30
C GLY A 52 1.64 -8.81 6.54
N GLY A 53 1.22 -9.42 7.66
CA GLY A 53 0.95 -8.69 8.90
C GLY A 53 -0.41 -7.96 8.92
N LYS A 54 -0.53 -6.89 9.70
CA LYS A 54 -1.79 -6.13 9.82
C LYS A 54 -1.93 -5.15 8.66
N MET A 55 -3.14 -5.03 8.10
CA MET A 55 -3.45 -3.95 7.17
C MET A 55 -3.27 -2.60 7.88
N SER A 56 -2.32 -1.78 7.42
CA SER A 56 -1.98 -0.51 8.06
C SER A 56 -2.28 0.65 7.11
N SER A 57 -2.96 1.67 7.62
CA SER A 57 -3.21 2.91 6.86
C SER A 57 -1.93 3.67 6.50
N SER A 58 -0.82 3.38 7.18
CA SER A 58 0.47 4.07 7.02
C SER A 58 1.28 3.60 5.80
N GLU A 59 0.95 2.45 5.22
CA GLU A 59 1.61 1.92 4.03
C GLU A 59 0.63 1.90 2.85
N PRO A 60 0.72 2.85 1.89
CA PRO A 60 -0.25 2.98 0.79
C PRO A 60 -0.38 1.72 -0.08
N ASP A 61 0.70 0.94 -0.19
CA ASP A 61 0.75 -0.29 -0.97
C ASP A 61 0.20 -1.51 -0.20
N SER A 62 -0.01 -1.42 1.12
CA SER A 62 -0.47 -2.53 1.96
C SER A 62 -2.00 -2.71 2.00
N LYS A 63 -2.74 -1.68 1.58
CA LYS A 63 -4.21 -1.62 1.58
C LYS A 63 -4.76 -1.38 0.17
N ILE A 64 -5.95 -1.89 -0.10
CA ILE A 64 -6.73 -1.53 -1.29
C ILE A 64 -7.75 -0.48 -0.86
N ASP A 65 -7.74 0.66 -1.54
CA ASP A 65 -8.74 1.71 -1.33
C ASP A 65 -10.03 1.36 -2.08
N LEU A 66 -11.18 1.85 -1.59
CA LEU A 66 -12.47 1.63 -2.26
C LEU A 66 -12.52 2.31 -3.63
N LEU A 67 -11.77 3.40 -3.78
CA LEU A 67 -11.67 4.18 -5.02
C LEU A 67 -10.46 3.79 -5.88
N ASP A 68 -9.70 2.75 -5.52
CA ASP A 68 -8.58 2.29 -6.34
C ASP A 68 -9.09 1.75 -7.69
N GLY A 69 -8.63 2.34 -8.79
CA GLY A 69 -8.95 1.83 -10.12
C GLY A 69 -8.38 0.43 -10.39
N PRO A 70 -8.89 -0.29 -11.42
CA PRO A 70 -8.52 -1.67 -11.71
C PRO A 70 -7.01 -1.92 -11.83
N GLU A 71 -6.28 -1.00 -12.45
CA GLU A 71 -4.83 -1.11 -12.63
C GLU A 71 -4.05 -0.99 -11.30
N ILE A 72 -4.55 -0.18 -10.37
CA ILE A 72 -3.94 -0.02 -9.04
C ILE A 72 -4.18 -1.29 -8.23
N ILE A 73 -5.41 -1.81 -8.22
CA ILE A 73 -5.77 -3.07 -7.57
C ILE A 73 -4.86 -4.19 -8.10
N LYS A 74 -4.76 -4.35 -9.43
CA LYS A 74 -3.92 -5.34 -10.07
C LYS A 74 -2.46 -5.22 -9.66
N LYS A 75 -1.93 -4.00 -9.58
CA LYS A 75 -0.55 -3.76 -9.13
C LYS A 75 -0.34 -4.15 -7.67
N LYS A 76 -1.28 -3.82 -6.79
CA LYS A 76 -1.23 -4.15 -5.35
C LYS A 76 -1.33 -5.66 -5.11
N ILE A 77 -2.30 -6.34 -5.74
CA ILE A 77 -2.46 -7.79 -5.66
C ILE A 77 -1.25 -8.53 -6.26
N LYS A 78 -0.66 -8.01 -7.34
CA LYS A 78 0.56 -8.59 -7.91
C LYS A 78 1.72 -8.58 -6.91
N LYS A 79 1.89 -7.49 -6.17
CA LYS A 79 2.92 -7.33 -5.13
C LYS A 79 2.63 -8.12 -3.85
N ALA A 80 1.37 -8.48 -3.61
CA ALA A 80 0.96 -9.19 -2.40
C ALA A 80 1.73 -10.50 -2.21
N VAL A 81 2.02 -10.85 -0.97
CA VAL A 81 2.75 -12.08 -0.63
C VAL A 81 1.78 -13.26 -0.69
N ALA A 82 2.11 -14.25 -1.53
CA ALA A 82 1.37 -15.50 -1.65
C ALA A 82 2.35 -16.60 -2.05
N ALA A 83 2.97 -17.22 -1.05
CA ALA A 83 3.90 -18.33 -1.27
C ALA A 83 3.13 -19.59 -1.72
N PRO A 84 3.62 -20.35 -2.70
CA PRO A 84 2.97 -21.58 -3.14
C PRO A 84 2.79 -22.57 -1.99
N LYS A 85 1.64 -23.25 -1.91
CA LYS A 85 1.30 -24.27 -0.89
C LYS A 85 1.25 -23.82 0.56
N VAL A 86 1.55 -22.54 0.86
CA VAL A 86 1.49 -21.96 2.20
C VAL A 86 0.21 -21.15 2.35
N VAL A 87 -0.69 -21.61 3.22
CA VAL A 87 -1.96 -20.91 3.48
C VAL A 87 -1.85 -19.95 4.65
N GLU A 88 -0.91 -20.20 5.56
CA GLU A 88 -0.64 -19.41 6.75
C GLU A 88 -0.09 -18.03 6.36
N ASP A 89 -0.55 -16.99 7.05
CA ASP A 89 -0.20 -15.59 6.79
C ASP A 89 -0.40 -15.12 5.32
N ASN A 90 -1.30 -15.79 4.59
CA ASN A 90 -1.61 -15.45 3.21
C ASN A 90 -2.76 -14.42 3.16
N GLY A 91 -2.37 -13.15 2.95
CA GLY A 91 -3.30 -12.03 2.82
C GLY A 91 -4.35 -12.20 1.73
N ILE A 92 -3.99 -12.89 0.64
CA ILE A 92 -4.88 -13.09 -0.51
C ILE A 92 -5.97 -14.12 -0.17
N LEU A 93 -5.60 -15.26 0.42
CA LEU A 93 -6.56 -16.28 0.85
C LEU A 93 -7.51 -15.74 1.92
N SER A 94 -6.97 -15.00 2.89
CA SER A 94 -7.78 -14.37 3.94
C SER A 94 -8.79 -13.38 3.37
N PHE A 95 -8.43 -12.68 2.29
CA PHE A 95 -9.35 -11.77 1.60
C PHE A 95 -10.48 -12.52 0.88
N VAL A 96 -10.17 -13.69 0.30
CA VAL A 96 -11.21 -14.55 -0.28
C VAL A 96 -12.17 -15.04 0.79
N GLU A 97 -11.65 -15.50 1.93
CA GLU A 97 -12.42 -16.02 3.06
C GLU A 97 -13.36 -14.97 3.68
N HIS A 98 -12.82 -13.80 4.03
CA HIS A 98 -13.54 -12.83 4.86
C HIS A 98 -14.26 -11.75 4.04
N VAL A 99 -13.96 -11.61 2.75
CA VAL A 99 -14.56 -10.58 1.89
C VAL A 99 -15.27 -11.19 0.69
N LEU A 100 -14.57 -11.92 -0.18
CA LEU A 100 -15.16 -12.32 -1.47
C LEU A 100 -16.24 -13.39 -1.34
N LEU A 101 -16.03 -14.42 -0.51
CA LEU A 101 -17.03 -15.47 -0.27
C LEU A 101 -18.29 -14.88 0.42
N PRO A 102 -18.18 -14.12 1.52
CA PRO A 102 -19.34 -13.47 2.15
C PRO A 102 -20.05 -12.47 1.22
N ALA A 103 -19.31 -11.64 0.48
CA ALA A 103 -19.91 -10.69 -0.45
C ALA A 103 -20.68 -11.39 -1.58
N SER A 104 -20.14 -12.51 -2.09
CA SER A 104 -20.82 -13.35 -3.08
C SER A 104 -22.10 -13.98 -2.50
N ALA A 105 -22.05 -14.48 -1.27
CA ALA A 105 -23.22 -15.03 -0.58
C ALA A 105 -24.31 -13.97 -0.37
N LEU A 106 -23.95 -12.75 0.02
CA LEU A 106 -24.91 -11.65 0.17
C LEU A 106 -25.55 -11.24 -1.17
N LYS A 107 -24.80 -11.33 -2.27
CA LYS A 107 -25.29 -10.95 -3.60
C LYS A 107 -26.13 -12.04 -4.27
N ASN A 108 -25.74 -13.30 -4.13
CA ASN A 108 -26.28 -14.42 -4.90
C ASN A 108 -27.02 -15.47 -4.05
N GLY A 109 -27.05 -15.31 -2.72
CA GLY A 109 -27.64 -16.27 -1.77
C GLY A 109 -26.69 -17.38 -1.32
N GLU A 110 -25.64 -17.68 -2.10
CA GLU A 110 -24.68 -18.73 -1.80
C GLU A 110 -23.23 -18.23 -2.00
N PRO A 111 -22.28 -18.63 -1.13
CA PRO A 111 -20.88 -18.29 -1.29
C PRO A 111 -20.33 -18.95 -2.55
N LYS A 112 -19.76 -18.15 -3.45
CA LYS A 112 -19.14 -18.65 -4.69
C LYS A 112 -17.95 -17.80 -5.09
N PHE A 113 -16.80 -18.44 -5.28
CA PHE A 113 -15.58 -17.86 -5.81
C PHE A 113 -15.09 -18.68 -7.01
N VAL A 114 -14.88 -18.03 -8.15
CA VAL A 114 -14.49 -18.69 -9.41
C VAL A 114 -13.08 -18.26 -9.78
N VAL A 115 -12.22 -19.25 -10.05
CA VAL A 115 -10.85 -19.07 -10.52
C VAL A 115 -10.75 -19.60 -11.94
N GLU A 116 -10.66 -18.69 -12.90
CA GLU A 116 -10.39 -19.02 -14.30
C GLU A 116 -8.96 -19.54 -14.45
N ARG A 117 -8.80 -20.66 -15.18
CA ARG A 117 -7.49 -21.23 -15.48
C ARG A 117 -7.20 -21.09 -16.97
N ARG A 118 -5.94 -20.84 -17.31
CA ARG A 118 -5.50 -20.83 -18.72
C ARG A 118 -5.56 -22.21 -19.35
N GLU A 119 -5.30 -23.24 -18.54
CA GLU A 119 -5.28 -24.64 -18.93
C GLU A 119 -6.16 -25.42 -17.95
N GLY A 120 -7.21 -26.06 -18.46
CA GLY A 120 -8.19 -26.81 -17.68
C GLY A 120 -9.48 -26.05 -17.35
N GLU A 121 -10.43 -26.75 -16.74
CA GLU A 121 -11.73 -26.21 -16.35
C GLU A 121 -11.61 -25.13 -15.26
N PRO A 122 -12.52 -24.15 -15.17
CA PRO A 122 -12.55 -23.20 -14.07
C PRO A 122 -12.71 -23.91 -12.71
N LEU A 123 -12.01 -23.42 -11.68
CA LEU A 123 -12.19 -23.91 -10.32
C LEU A 123 -13.27 -23.08 -9.63
N VAL A 124 -14.25 -23.75 -9.04
CA VAL A 124 -15.37 -23.10 -8.33
C VAL A 124 -15.35 -23.54 -6.89
N TYR A 125 -15.28 -22.56 -5.99
CA TYR A 125 -15.22 -22.77 -4.56
C TYR A 125 -16.43 -22.15 -3.86
N ASP A 126 -17.00 -22.90 -2.93
CA ASP A 126 -18.10 -22.49 -2.04
C ASP A 126 -17.64 -22.25 -0.60
N SER A 127 -16.41 -22.64 -0.28
CA SER A 127 -15.90 -22.73 1.08
C SER A 127 -14.39 -22.51 1.09
N ILE A 128 -13.88 -21.91 2.16
CA ILE A 128 -12.44 -21.63 2.28
C ILE A 128 -11.64 -22.91 2.49
N GLU A 129 -12.25 -23.93 3.09
CA GLU A 129 -11.63 -25.23 3.35
C GLU A 129 -11.18 -25.90 2.05
N LYS A 130 -12.01 -25.86 1.00
CA LYS A 130 -11.67 -26.38 -0.34
C LYS A 130 -10.54 -25.58 -0.98
N ILE A 131 -10.59 -24.25 -0.87
CA ILE A 131 -9.51 -23.38 -1.38
C ILE A 131 -8.20 -23.71 -0.68
N HIS A 132 -8.21 -23.87 0.64
CA HIS A 132 -7.02 -24.21 1.42
C HIS A 132 -6.50 -25.62 1.12
N ALA A 133 -7.35 -26.59 0.82
CA ALA A 133 -6.93 -27.92 0.38
C ALA A 133 -6.24 -27.83 -0.99
N ASP A 134 -6.91 -27.28 -1.99
CA ASP A 134 -6.40 -27.17 -3.36
C ASP A 134 -5.15 -26.29 -3.46
N TYR A 135 -5.02 -25.29 -2.59
CA TYR A 135 -3.81 -24.46 -2.52
C TYR A 135 -2.61 -25.23 -1.96
N ARG A 136 -2.80 -26.05 -0.92
CA ARG A 136 -1.74 -26.90 -0.36
C ARG A 136 -1.31 -28.01 -1.33
N GLU A 137 -2.26 -28.54 -2.09
CA GLU A 137 -2.01 -29.56 -3.11
C GLU A 137 -1.45 -28.99 -4.42
N ASP A 138 -1.32 -27.66 -4.54
CA ASP A 138 -0.83 -26.96 -5.74
C ASP A 138 -1.77 -27.03 -6.95
N ILE A 139 -3.02 -27.44 -6.75
CA ILE A 139 -4.10 -27.39 -7.74
C ILE A 139 -4.47 -25.93 -8.02
N LEU A 140 -4.51 -25.11 -6.95
CA LEU A 140 -4.69 -23.67 -7.00
C LEU A 140 -3.35 -22.96 -6.76
N SER A 141 -2.72 -22.50 -7.84
CA SER A 141 -1.47 -21.77 -7.75
C SER A 141 -1.69 -20.26 -7.47
N PRO A 142 -0.69 -19.56 -6.88
CA PRO A 142 -0.74 -18.10 -6.73
C PRO A 142 -0.95 -17.36 -8.06
N GLN A 143 -0.49 -17.93 -9.18
CA GLN A 143 -0.60 -17.34 -10.52
C GLN A 143 -2.04 -17.32 -11.03
N ASN A 144 -2.87 -18.27 -10.63
CA ASN A 144 -4.29 -18.32 -10.96
C ASN A 144 -5.13 -17.57 -9.90
N LEU A 145 -4.75 -17.68 -8.63
CA LEU A 145 -5.46 -17.02 -7.52
C LEU A 145 -5.42 -15.49 -7.63
N LYS A 146 -4.25 -14.89 -7.88
CA LYS A 146 -4.08 -13.43 -7.92
C LYS A 146 -4.97 -12.74 -8.97
N PRO A 147 -5.01 -13.19 -10.24
CA PRO A 147 -5.93 -12.65 -11.24
C PRO A 147 -7.40 -12.81 -10.83
N ALA A 148 -7.81 -13.99 -10.36
CA ALA A 148 -9.20 -14.23 -9.95
C ALA A 148 -9.64 -13.29 -8.82
N VAL A 149 -8.78 -13.08 -7.82
CA VAL A 149 -9.03 -12.10 -6.74
C VAL A 149 -9.09 -10.67 -7.28
N THR A 150 -8.22 -10.30 -8.21
CA THR A 150 -8.22 -8.97 -8.85
C THR A 150 -9.53 -8.71 -9.58
N ASP A 151 -10.01 -9.69 -10.35
CA ASP A 151 -11.25 -9.57 -11.13
C ASP A 151 -12.48 -9.52 -10.22
N ALA A 152 -12.52 -10.36 -9.18
CA ALA A 152 -13.58 -10.36 -8.19
C ALA A 152 -13.65 -9.03 -7.42
N LEU A 153 -12.49 -8.49 -6.99
CA LEU A 153 -12.38 -7.19 -6.34
C LEU A 153 -12.83 -6.04 -7.23
N THR A 154 -12.38 -6.04 -8.48
CA THR A 154 -12.75 -5.00 -9.45
C THR A 154 -14.26 -4.97 -9.65
N LYS A 155 -14.91 -6.14 -9.80
CA LYS A 155 -16.37 -6.25 -9.90
C LYS A 155 -17.09 -5.81 -8.63
N LEU A 156 -16.51 -6.07 -7.47
CA LEU A 156 -17.07 -5.68 -6.17
C LEU A 156 -17.02 -4.16 -5.96
N LEU A 157 -15.94 -3.50 -6.38
CA LEU A 157 -15.72 -2.06 -6.21
C LEU A 157 -16.33 -1.21 -7.33
N ALA A 158 -16.55 -1.77 -8.52
CA ALA A 158 -17.16 -1.07 -9.65
C ALA A 158 -18.41 -0.22 -9.32
N PRO A 159 -19.42 -0.70 -8.57
CA PRO A 159 -20.58 0.13 -8.22
C PRO A 159 -20.20 1.34 -7.36
N ILE A 160 -19.29 1.16 -6.39
CA ILE A 160 -18.83 2.25 -5.51
C ILE A 160 -18.11 3.33 -6.32
N GLN A 161 -17.28 2.90 -7.28
CA GLN A 161 -16.55 3.81 -8.17
C GLN A 161 -17.51 4.58 -9.08
N SER A 162 -18.52 3.90 -9.62
CA SER A 162 -19.57 4.55 -10.41
C SER A 162 -20.38 5.57 -9.59
N ASP A 163 -20.70 5.25 -8.33
CA ASP A 163 -21.40 6.16 -7.43
C ASP A 163 -20.54 7.38 -7.08
N PHE A 164 -19.23 7.20 -6.90
CA PHE A 164 -18.29 8.29 -6.70
C PHE A 164 -18.14 9.19 -7.93
N GLU A 165 -18.01 8.59 -9.13
CA GLU A 165 -17.86 9.32 -10.39
C GLU A 165 -19.12 10.14 -10.74
N SER A 166 -20.30 9.63 -10.39
CA SER A 166 -21.58 10.32 -10.65
C SER A 166 -21.97 11.36 -9.58
N ASN A 167 -21.29 11.40 -8.43
CA ASN A 167 -21.60 12.30 -7.32
C ASN A 167 -20.53 13.40 -7.13
N GLU A 168 -20.80 14.60 -7.67
CA GLU A 168 -19.91 15.75 -7.54
C GLU A 168 -19.70 16.21 -6.08
N GLU A 169 -20.71 16.07 -5.22
CA GLU A 169 -20.61 16.44 -3.82
C GLU A 169 -19.61 15.52 -3.10
N TRP A 170 -19.71 14.22 -3.33
CA TRP A 170 -18.77 13.26 -2.78
C TRP A 170 -17.34 13.53 -3.25
N GLN A 171 -17.13 13.84 -4.53
CA GLN A 171 -15.81 14.22 -5.05
C GLN A 171 -15.27 15.50 -4.42
N LYS A 172 -16.13 16.49 -4.12
CA LYS A 172 -15.72 17.72 -3.42
C LYS A 172 -15.30 17.41 -1.98
N VAL A 173 -16.07 16.59 -1.27
CA VAL A 173 -15.76 16.17 0.10
C VAL A 173 -14.45 15.39 0.17
N GLU A 174 -14.21 14.48 -0.77
CA GLU A 174 -12.96 13.70 -0.84
C GLU A 174 -11.74 14.62 -0.96
N LYS A 175 -11.77 15.60 -1.87
CA LYS A 175 -10.67 16.56 -2.06
C LYS A 175 -10.43 17.44 -0.84
N LEU A 176 -11.49 17.79 -0.11
CA LEU A 176 -11.40 18.59 1.12
C LEU A 176 -10.86 17.77 2.29
N ALA A 177 -11.27 16.50 2.41
CA ALA A 177 -10.86 15.60 3.48
C ALA A 177 -9.41 15.10 3.28
N TYR A 178 -9.01 14.86 2.04
CA TYR A 178 -7.71 14.32 1.66
C TYR A 178 -7.01 15.24 0.64
N PRO A 179 -6.57 16.44 1.06
CA PRO A 179 -5.87 17.34 0.15
C PRO A 179 -4.61 16.66 -0.39
N PRO A 180 -4.32 16.78 -1.70
CA PRO A 180 -3.15 16.15 -2.29
C PRO A 180 -1.89 16.67 -1.58
N PRO A 181 -0.93 15.77 -1.27
CA PRO A 181 0.31 16.19 -0.64
C PRO A 181 0.99 17.25 -1.52
N PRO A 182 1.66 18.25 -0.92
CA PRO A 182 2.33 19.30 -1.67
C PRO A 182 3.27 18.67 -2.70
N ALA A 183 3.19 19.16 -3.94
CA ALA A 183 3.97 18.63 -5.04
C ALA A 183 5.46 18.63 -4.64
N PRO A 184 6.18 17.50 -4.76
CA PRO A 184 7.60 17.47 -4.46
C PRO A 184 8.30 18.50 -5.35
N GLU A 185 9.11 19.36 -4.74
CA GLU A 185 9.90 20.34 -5.47
C GLU A 185 10.60 19.63 -6.62
N LYS A 186 10.32 20.08 -7.86
CA LYS A 186 11.02 19.59 -9.03
C LYS A 186 12.49 19.87 -8.78
N LYS A 187 13.27 18.84 -8.40
CA LYS A 187 14.73 18.91 -8.42
C LYS A 187 15.10 19.39 -9.81
N VAL A 188 15.50 20.66 -9.89
CA VAL A 188 16.02 21.25 -11.12
C VAL A 188 17.12 20.30 -11.55
N LYS A 189 16.94 19.63 -12.70
CA LYS A 189 18.00 18.83 -13.29
C LYS A 189 19.13 19.81 -13.55
N VAL A 190 20.13 19.85 -12.66
CA VAL A 190 21.42 20.44 -12.97
C VAL A 190 21.85 19.72 -14.24
N LYS A 191 21.90 20.45 -15.36
CA LYS A 191 22.46 19.94 -16.60
C LYS A 191 23.87 19.48 -16.23
N LYS A 192 24.08 18.16 -16.14
CA LYS A 192 25.44 17.63 -16.13
C LYS A 192 26.03 18.05 -17.46
N ASP A 193 26.90 19.05 -17.42
CA ASP A 193 27.75 19.41 -18.54
C ASP A 193 28.64 18.20 -18.80
N LYS A 194 28.15 17.32 -19.69
CA LYS A 194 28.93 16.18 -20.16
C LYS A 194 29.94 16.79 -21.13
N GLY A 195 31.06 17.24 -20.56
CA GLY A 195 32.25 17.64 -21.28
C GLY A 195 32.54 16.66 -22.42
N SER A 196 33.05 17.20 -23.52
CA SER A 196 33.28 16.48 -24.78
C SER A 196 33.97 15.14 -24.54
N LYS A 197 33.26 14.04 -24.83
CA LYS A 197 33.75 12.66 -24.77
C LYS A 197 34.75 12.38 -25.91
N PHE A 198 35.86 13.10 -25.96
CA PHE A 198 36.97 12.82 -26.87
C PHE A 198 38.31 12.97 -26.12
N PRO A 199 39.06 11.87 -25.90
CA PRO A 199 40.44 11.98 -25.46
C PRO A 199 41.27 12.43 -26.68
N GLY A 200 41.49 13.74 -26.81
CA GLY A 200 42.31 14.28 -27.91
C GLY A 200 42.01 15.70 -28.40
N ALA A 201 41.02 16.42 -27.83
CA ALA A 201 40.86 17.84 -28.14
C ALA A 201 41.63 18.69 -27.12
N ALA A 202 42.93 18.88 -27.38
CA ALA A 202 43.78 19.78 -26.62
C ALA A 202 43.17 21.19 -26.55
N LYS A 203 42.95 21.69 -25.32
CA LYS A 203 42.88 23.13 -25.09
C LYS A 203 44.24 23.68 -25.51
N LYS A 204 44.24 24.59 -26.47
CA LYS A 204 45.42 24.98 -27.25
C LYS A 204 46.48 25.79 -26.50
N ASP A 205 46.32 26.10 -25.22
CA ASP A 205 47.13 27.15 -24.57
C ASP A 205 47.76 26.76 -23.22
N VAL A 206 47.92 25.47 -22.93
CA VAL A 206 48.65 25.01 -21.73
C VAL A 206 49.52 23.80 -22.07
N VAL A 207 50.85 23.97 -21.96
CA VAL A 207 51.83 22.89 -22.20
C VAL A 207 52.34 22.41 -20.84
N ALA A 208 52.13 21.12 -20.54
CA ALA A 208 52.71 20.48 -19.37
C ALA A 208 54.14 20.03 -19.69
N GLN A 209 55.10 20.36 -18.84
CA GLN A 209 56.48 19.89 -18.98
C GLN A 209 56.66 18.51 -18.32
N PRO A 210 57.66 17.70 -18.73
CA PRO A 210 57.87 16.33 -18.24
C PRO A 210 58.20 16.21 -16.75
N ASP A 211 58.48 17.32 -16.07
CA ASP A 211 58.76 17.42 -14.63
C ASP A 211 57.51 17.70 -13.79
N GLY A 212 56.34 17.82 -14.42
CA GLY A 212 55.05 17.97 -13.75
C GLY A 212 54.67 19.42 -13.42
N HIS A 213 55.42 20.42 -13.88
CA HIS A 213 55.01 21.82 -13.76
C HIS A 213 54.21 22.29 -14.98
N VAL A 214 53.25 23.19 -14.74
CA VAL A 214 52.31 23.70 -15.75
C VAL A 214 52.41 25.23 -15.78
N GLU A 215 52.81 25.80 -16.92
CA GLU A 215 52.92 27.25 -17.13
C GLU A 215 51.94 27.75 -18.20
N GLY A 216 51.36 28.93 -17.98
CA GLY A 216 50.41 29.58 -18.87
C GLY A 216 49.30 30.34 -18.13
N PRO A 217 48.56 31.24 -18.81
CA PRO A 217 47.46 31.99 -18.20
C PRO A 217 46.33 31.02 -17.81
N GLY A 218 46.25 30.69 -16.51
CA GLY A 218 45.29 29.74 -15.95
C GLY A 218 45.91 28.60 -15.12
N SER A 219 47.24 28.52 -15.00
CA SER A 219 47.90 27.48 -14.19
C SER A 219 47.52 27.53 -12.70
N ALA A 220 47.15 28.69 -12.18
CA ALA A 220 46.74 28.88 -10.79
C ALA A 220 45.43 28.13 -10.43
N GLU A 221 44.45 28.06 -11.34
CA GLU A 221 43.19 27.33 -11.09
C GLU A 221 43.41 25.81 -11.05
N VAL A 222 44.38 25.32 -11.82
CA VAL A 222 44.64 23.87 -11.95
C VAL A 222 45.47 23.36 -10.76
N ASN A 223 46.42 24.15 -10.25
CA ASN A 223 47.27 23.75 -9.14
C ASN A 223 46.61 23.88 -7.76
N VAL A 224 45.69 24.83 -7.56
CA VAL A 224 45.17 25.16 -6.22
C VAL A 224 43.66 24.89 -6.08
N GLY A 225 42.95 24.64 -7.19
CA GLY A 225 41.49 24.50 -7.19
C GLY A 225 40.77 25.83 -6.94
N LYS A 226 39.46 25.87 -7.19
CA LYS A 226 38.64 27.07 -6.97
C LYS A 226 38.31 27.25 -5.49
N ALA A 227 38.66 28.41 -4.93
CA ALA A 227 38.42 28.75 -3.52
C ALA A 227 36.94 28.62 -3.08
N GLU A 228 35.99 28.81 -3.99
CA GLU A 228 34.54 28.68 -3.73
C GLU A 228 34.11 27.25 -3.38
N GLU A 229 34.82 26.22 -3.86
CA GLU A 229 34.53 24.82 -3.54
C GLU A 229 35.05 24.41 -2.14
N ALA A 230 36.15 25.03 -1.68
CA ALA A 230 36.69 24.79 -0.34
C ALA A 230 35.79 25.36 0.75
N LEU A 231 35.19 26.54 0.53
CA LEU A 231 34.31 27.21 1.49
C LEU A 231 32.97 26.47 1.69
N LYS A 232 32.44 25.83 0.65
CA LYS A 232 31.19 25.04 0.75
C LYS A 232 31.30 23.77 1.61
N ASN A 233 32.50 23.24 1.79
CA ASN A 233 32.73 22.05 2.62
C ASN A 233 32.96 22.38 4.11
N LEU A 234 32.99 23.68 4.47
CA LEU A 234 33.22 24.16 5.84
C LEU A 234 31.93 24.54 6.59
N ASP A 235 30.82 24.79 5.89
CA ASP A 235 29.50 24.99 6.51
C ASP A 235 28.86 23.64 6.90
N VAL A 236 29.43 23.02 7.94
CA VAL A 236 28.75 21.98 8.71
C VAL A 236 28.02 22.67 9.85
N GLU A 237 26.70 22.84 9.70
CA GLU A 237 25.80 23.25 10.78
C GLU A 237 26.01 22.32 11.99
N GLN A 238 26.49 22.91 13.09
CA GLN A 238 26.63 22.25 14.38
C GLN A 238 25.23 21.88 14.91
N LYS A 239 25.01 20.60 15.14
CA LYS A 239 23.99 20.06 16.05
C LYS A 239 24.62 19.83 17.41
#